data_AF-A0A7C1N2P2-F1
#
_entry.id   AF-A0A7C1N2P2-F1
#
_cell.length_a   1.000
_cell.length_b   1.000
_cell.length_c   1.000
_cell.angle_alpha   90.00
_cell.angle_beta   90.00
_cell.angle_gamma   90.00
#
_symmetry.space_group_name_H-M   'P 1'
#
loop_
_entity.id
_entity.type
_entity.pdbx_description
1 polymer ?
#
loop_
_entity_poly.entity_id
_entity_poly.type
_entity_poly.pdbx_seq_one_letter_code
_entity_poly.pdbx_strand_id
1 'polypeptide(L)'
;MMFCGSFLVVENMRRGMSPQQACEATIKRMLSKRQKKWVGLIALDKEGQYGAASLGKEFPLAIYCKKGELIQKSRIVDNLPNLG
;
A
#
# COMPACT_ATOMS: atom_id res chain seq x y z
N MET A 1 2.29 4.61 -17.79
CA MET A 1 1.84 4.47 -16.38
C MET A 1 2.55 5.56 -15.57
N MET A 2 1.85 6.48 -14.89
CA MET A 2 2.43 7.76 -14.39
C MET A 2 3.17 7.64 -13.05
N PHE A 3 2.86 6.61 -12.25
CA PHE A 3 3.49 6.38 -10.96
C PHE A 3 3.97 4.93 -10.95
N CYS A 4 5.29 4.72 -10.94
CA CYS A 4 5.90 3.40 -10.77
C CYS A 4 5.64 2.89 -9.34
N GLY A 5 4.37 2.60 -9.01
CA GLY A 5 3.89 2.33 -7.66
C GLY A 5 4.59 1.14 -7.02
N SER A 6 4.65 0.01 -7.73
CA SER A 6 5.34 -1.19 -7.24
C SER A 6 6.84 -0.96 -7.03
N PHE A 7 7.49 -0.21 -7.93
CA PHE A 7 8.89 0.17 -7.76
C PHE A 7 9.09 1.00 -6.48
N LEU A 8 8.27 2.03 -6.28
CA LEU A 8 8.39 2.89 -5.11
C LEU A 8 8.10 2.14 -3.80
N VAL A 9 7.14 1.22 -3.80
CA VAL A 9 6.86 0.34 -2.65
C VAL A 9 8.10 -0.49 -2.31
N VAL A 10 8.69 -1.18 -3.28
CA VAL A 10 9.88 -2.01 -3.05
C VAL A 10 11.08 -1.16 -2.64
N GLU A 11 11.26 0.02 -3.24
CA GLU A 11 12.33 0.96 -2.87
C GLU A 11 12.15 1.50 -1.44
N ASN A 12 10.92 1.77 -1.01
CA ASN A 12 10.63 2.15 0.37
C ASN A 12 10.93 1.01 1.34
N MET A 13 10.60 -0.25 1.00
CA MET A 13 10.99 -1.40 1.81
C MET A 13 12.51 -1.58 1.87
N ARG A 14 13.23 -1.33 0.76
CA ARG A 14 14.70 -1.33 0.73
C ARG A 14 15.30 -0.29 1.68
N ARG A 15 14.59 0.81 1.94
CA ARG A 15 14.95 1.85 2.91
C ARG A 15 14.57 1.52 4.36
N GLY A 16 14.03 0.33 4.61
CA GLY A 16 13.68 -0.16 5.95
C GLY A 16 12.23 0.05 6.36
N MET A 17 11.34 0.51 5.46
CA MET A 17 9.91 0.55 5.77
C MET A 17 9.31 -0.85 5.76
N SER A 18 8.34 -1.09 6.64
CA SER A 18 7.52 -2.31 6.55
C SER A 18 6.67 -2.29 5.26
N PRO A 19 6.23 -3.45 4.75
CA PRO A 19 5.35 -3.53 3.57
C PRO A 19 4.11 -2.64 3.67
N GLN A 20 3.48 -2.61 4.86
CA GLN A 20 2.32 -1.76 5.13
C GLN A 20 2.66 -0.27 5.03
N GLN A 21 3.74 0.16 5.69
CA GLN A 21 4.20 1.54 5.63
C GLN A 21 4.59 1.98 4.21
N ALA A 22 5.24 1.09 3.45
CA ALA A 22 5.65 1.36 2.08
C ALA A 22 4.46 1.55 1.12
N CYS A 23 3.41 0.74 1.27
CA CYS A 23 2.15 0.90 0.54
C CYS A 23 1.48 2.25 0.87
N GLU A 24 1.34 2.58 2.16
CA GLU A 24 0.73 3.84 2.59
C GLU A 24 1.52 5.07 2.13
N ALA A 25 2.85 5.06 2.27
CA ALA A 25 3.72 6.15 1.83
C ALA A 25 3.64 6.38 0.31
N THR A 26 3.51 5.30 -0.47
CA THR A 26 3.34 5.38 -1.92
C THR A 26 2.01 6.04 -2.29
N ILE A 27 0.91 5.67 -1.63
CA ILE A 27 -0.40 6.29 -1.87
C ILE A 27 -0.42 7.75 -1.42
N LYS A 28 0.18 8.08 -0.26
CA LYS A 28 0.34 9.47 0.19
C LYS A 28 1.09 10.33 -0.84
N ARG A 29 2.13 9.79 -1.48
CA ARG A 29 2.84 10.48 -2.57
C ARG A 29 1.97 10.66 -3.82
N MET A 30 1.15 9.66 -4.17
CA MET A 30 0.22 9.78 -5.30
C MET A 30 -0.83 10.87 -5.01
N LEU A 31 -1.39 10.90 -3.81
CA LEU A 31 -2.29 11.95 -3.32
C LEU A 31 -1.65 13.34 -3.40
N SER A 32 -0.41 13.50 -2.94
CA SER A 32 0.31 14.78 -2.99
C SER A 32 0.59 15.24 -4.44
N LYS A 33 0.53 14.33 -5.40
CA LYS A 33 0.61 14.60 -6.85
C LYS A 33 -0.77 14.67 -7.52
N ARG A 34 -1.82 14.90 -6.73
CA ARG A 34 -3.22 15.07 -7.17
C ARG A 34 -3.78 13.85 -7.91
N GLN A 35 -3.28 12.65 -7.64
CA GLN A 35 -3.95 11.42 -8.08
C GLN A 35 -5.30 11.30 -7.38
N LYS A 36 -6.37 11.12 -8.15
CA LYS A 36 -7.75 10.98 -7.65
C LYS A 36 -8.41 9.66 -8.04
N LYS A 37 -7.78 8.88 -8.93
CA LYS A 37 -8.29 7.57 -9.36
C LYS A 37 -8.02 6.53 -8.27
N TRP A 38 -8.91 5.55 -8.15
CA TRP A 38 -8.70 4.41 -7.26
C TRP A 38 -7.39 3.70 -7.58
N VAL A 39 -6.61 3.40 -6.55
CA VAL A 39 -5.36 2.64 -6.61
C VAL A 39 -5.33 1.69 -5.43
N GLY A 40 -4.94 0.45 -5.65
CA GLY A 40 -4.64 -0.53 -4.62
C GLY A 40 -3.19 -1.00 -4.74
N LEU A 41 -2.52 -1.19 -3.60
CA LEU A 41 -1.18 -1.73 -3.51
C LEU A 41 -1.17 -2.86 -2.48
N ILE A 42 -0.44 -3.93 -2.82
CA ILE A 42 -0.14 -5.05 -1.93
C ILE A 42 1.38 -5.25 -1.98
N ALA A 43 1.98 -5.55 -0.83
CA ALA A 43 3.40 -5.82 -0.71
C ALA A 43 3.64 -7.00 0.23
N LEU A 44 4.73 -7.72 -0.05
CA LEU A 44 5.27 -8.81 0.75
C LEU A 44 6.80 -8.63 0.76
N ASP A 45 7.42 -8.76 1.92
CA ASP A 45 8.88 -8.75 2.05
C ASP A 45 9.47 -10.16 2.18
N LYS A 46 10.80 -10.22 2.32
CA LYS A 46 11.55 -11.49 2.41
C LYS A 46 11.35 -12.21 3.75
N GLU A 47 10.93 -11.50 4.79
CA GLU A 47 10.63 -12.05 6.11
C GLU A 47 9.20 -12.57 6.19
N GLY A 48 8.42 -12.43 5.12
CA GLY A 48 7.02 -12.84 5.06
C GLY A 48 6.06 -11.84 5.69
N GLN A 49 6.51 -10.63 6.04
CA GLN A 49 5.60 -9.56 6.42
C GLN A 49 4.90 -9.04 5.17
N TYR A 50 3.65 -8.62 5.32
CA TYR A 50 2.85 -8.15 4.19
C TYR A 50 2.03 -6.92 4.59
N GLY A 51 1.53 -6.21 3.59
CA GLY A 51 0.69 -5.04 3.79
C GLY A 51 -0.07 -4.66 2.54
N ALA A 52 -1.19 -3.97 2.73
CA ALA A 52 -2.02 -3.50 1.65
C ALA A 52 -2.61 -2.12 1.97
N ALA A 53 -2.61 -1.24 0.98
CA ALA A 53 -3.22 0.07 1.09
C ALA A 53 -4.00 0.42 -0.19
N SER A 54 -5.01 1.26 -0.04
CA SER A 54 -5.80 1.75 -1.17
C SER A 54 -6.18 3.22 -1.04
N LEU A 55 -6.46 3.85 -2.18
CA LEU A 55 -6.95 5.22 -2.27
C LEU A 55 -8.47 5.22 -2.44
N GLY A 56 -9.20 5.82 -1.50
CA GLY A 56 -10.64 6.12 -1.60
C GLY A 56 -11.61 4.94 -1.44
N LYS A 57 -11.17 3.70 -1.61
CA LYS A 57 -11.98 2.51 -1.34
C LYS A 57 -11.12 1.31 -0.96
N GLU A 58 -11.51 0.55 0.07
CA GLU A 58 -10.87 -0.72 0.45
C GLU A 58 -11.07 -1.83 -0.61
N PHE A 59 -10.16 -2.80 -0.62
CA PHE A 59 -10.28 -4.03 -1.41
C PHE A 59 -9.85 -5.25 -0.58
N PRO A 60 -10.38 -6.45 -0.86
CA PRO A 60 -9.96 -7.68 -0.20
C PRO A 60 -8.63 -8.21 -0.77
N LEU A 61 -7.75 -8.63 0.13
CA LEU A 61 -6.50 -9.35 -0.11
C LEU A 61 -6.67 -10.78 0.42
N ALA A 62 -6.45 -11.77 -0.44
CA ALA A 62 -6.34 -13.17 -0.02
C ALA A 62 -4.89 -13.51 0.35
N ILE A 63 -4.71 -14.10 1.53
CA ILE A 63 -3.41 -14.48 2.08
C ILE A 63 -3.43 -15.99 2.25
N TYR A 64 -2.43 -16.66 1.67
CA TYR A 64 -2.27 -18.10 1.80
C TYR A 64 -0.85 -18.40 2.28
N CYS A 65 -0.74 -19.17 3.36
CA CYS A 65 0.54 -19.59 3.91
C CYS A 65 0.42 -20.99 4.54
N LYS A 66 1.54 -21.55 5.02
CA LYS A 66 1.54 -22.86 5.70
C LYS A 66 0.60 -22.95 6.92
N LYS A 67 0.24 -21.80 7.52
CA LYS A 67 -0.66 -21.73 8.68
C LYS A 67 -2.14 -21.70 8.28
N GLY A 68 -2.45 -21.57 6.99
CA GLY A 68 -3.83 -21.49 6.48
C GLY A 68 -4.05 -20.31 5.54
N GLU A 69 -5.33 -20.01 5.32
CA GLU A 69 -5.81 -18.93 4.46
C GLU A 69 -6.57 -17.87 5.26
N LEU A 70 -6.49 -16.62 4.80
CA LEU A 70 -7.20 -15.47 5.39
C LEU A 70 -7.58 -14.47 4.30
N ILE A 71 -8.77 -13.90 4.39
CA ILE A 71 -9.15 -12.71 3.62
C ILE A 71 -9.01 -11.49 4.53
N GLN A 72 -8.15 -10.55 4.14
CA GLN A 72 -7.90 -9.31 4.87
C GLN A 72 -8.27 -8.11 3.99
N LYS A 73 -8.82 -7.05 4.59
CA LYS A 73 -9.12 -5.80 3.86
C LYS A 73 -7.90 -4.88 3.81
N SER A 74 -7.73 -4.16 2.70
CA SER A 74 -6.70 -3.14 2.55
C SER A 74 -6.99 -1.91 3.44
N ARG A 75 -5.93 -1.22 3.87
CA ARG A 75 -6.10 0.04 4.61
C ARG A 75 -6.33 1.21 3.65
N ILE A 76 -7.42 1.94 3.85
CA ILE A 76 -7.69 3.12 3.03
C ILE A 76 -6.84 4.31 3.50
N VAL A 77 -6.27 5.04 2.54
CA VAL A 77 -5.42 6.22 2.76
C VAL A 77 -6.09 7.41 2.10
N ASP A 78 -6.82 8.17 2.92
CA ASP A 78 -7.71 9.24 2.44
C ASP A 78 -7.32 10.62 2.97
N ASN A 79 -6.48 10.67 4.01
CA ASN A 79 -6.08 11.93 4.65
C ASN A 79 -4.82 12.52 4.00
N LEU A 80 -5.00 13.67 3.36
CA LEU A 80 -4.08 14.78 3.60
C LEU A 80 -4.44 15.35 4.98
N PRO A 81 -3.53 15.30 5.99
CA PRO A 81 -3.76 16.09 7.18
C PRO A 81 -3.82 17.56 6.74
N ASN A 82 -4.99 18.18 6.91
CA ASN A 82 -5.23 19.62 6.92
C ASN A 82 -4.08 20.47 6.34
N LEU A 83 -4.06 20.68 5.02
CA LEU A 83 -3.53 21.95 4.53
C LEU A 83 -4.65 22.96 4.74
N GLY A 84 -4.42 23.86 5.71
CA GLY A 84 -5.26 25.04 5.94
C GLY A 84 -5.30 25.99 4.75
#